data_AF-A0A4R1WS03-F1
#
_entry.id   AF-A0A4R1WS03-F1
#
_cell.length_a   1.000
_cell.length_b   1.000
_cell.length_c   1.000
_cell.angle_alpha   90.00
_cell.angle_beta   90.00
_cell.angle_gamma   90.00
#
_symmetry.space_group_name_H-M   'P 1'
#
loop_
_entity.id
_entity.type
_entity.pdbx_description
1 polymer ?
#
loop_
_entity_poly.entity_id
_entity_poly.type
_entity_poly.pdbx_seq_one_letter_code
_entity_poly.pdbx_strand_id
1 'polypeptide(L)' 'MFHVFAALAEFIRELIVEGTNEGLAAARARGVRLGLPPAMTDEQIQSARTLLTQPEHAVSSIANSRA' A
#
# COMPACT_ATOMS: atom_id res chain seq x y z
N MET A 1 30.19 -6.99 -28.78
CA MET A 1 30.53 -6.59 -27.40
C MET A 1 29.30 -6.16 -26.57
N PHE A 2 28.32 -5.45 -27.15
CA PHE A 2 27.09 -5.03 -26.45
C PHE A 2 26.27 -6.18 -25.79
N HIS A 3 26.26 -7.37 -26.39
CA HIS A 3 25.50 -8.51 -25.85
C HIS A 3 26.00 -9.02 -24.50
N VAL A 4 27.31 -8.94 -24.22
CA VAL A 4 27.88 -9.40 -22.95
C VAL A 4 27.49 -8.44 -21.83
N PHE A 5 27.53 -7.13 -22.09
CA PHE A 5 27.09 -6.14 -21.11
C PHE A 5 25.57 -6.16 -20.88
N ALA A 6 24.78 -6.44 -21.92
CA ALA A 6 23.35 -6.64 -21.77
C ALA A 6 23.06 -7.85 -20.88
N ALA A 7 23.70 -9.00 -21.13
CA ALA A 7 23.55 -10.19 -20.30
C ALA A 7 23.98 -9.95 -18.84
N LEU A 8 25.07 -9.20 -18.62
CA LEU A 8 25.51 -8.82 -17.28
C LEU A 8 24.51 -7.89 -16.58
N ALA A 9 23.95 -6.91 -17.30
CA ALA A 9 22.98 -5.99 -16.74
C ALA A 9 21.69 -6.71 -16.32
N GLU A 10 21.21 -7.67 -17.12
CA GLU A 10 20.07 -8.51 -16.75
C GLU A 10 20.37 -9.39 -15.53
N PHE A 11 21.56 -10.00 -15.47
CA PHE A 11 21.98 -10.77 -14.30
C PHE A 11 21.99 -9.92 -13.01
N ILE A 12 22.55 -8.71 -13.07
CA ILE A 12 22.57 -7.80 -11.91
C ILE A 12 21.15 -7.37 -11.53
N ARG A 13 20.29 -7.11 -12.52
CA ARG A 13 18.88 -6.77 -12.28
C ARG A 13 18.17 -7.91 -11.53
N GLU A 14 18.39 -9.15 -11.94
CA GLU A 14 17.83 -10.33 -11.26
C GLU A 14 18.29 -10.42 -9.79
N LEU A 15 19.58 -10.24 -9.52
CA LEU A 15 20.12 -10.24 -8.15
C LEU A 15 19.50 -9.12 -7.28
N ILE A 16 19.30 -7.93 -7.83
CA ILE A 16 18.67 -6.81 -7.11
C ILE A 16 17.21 -7.12 -6.78
N VAL A 17 16.48 -7.72 -7.74
CA VAL A 17 15.08 -8.12 -7.54
C VAL A 17 14.97 -9.20 -6.47
N GLU A 18 15.84 -10.22 -6.51
CA GLU A 18 15.90 -11.28 -5.52
C GLU A 18 16.13 -10.71 -4.11
N GLY A 19 17.17 -9.89 -3.92
CA GLY A 19 17.46 -9.26 -2.63
C GLY A 19 16.32 -8.34 -2.14
N THR A 20 15.62 -7.67 -3.06
CA THR A 20 14.44 -6.87 -2.70
C THR A 20 13.31 -7.77 -2.19
N ASN A 21 13.03 -8.89 -2.86
CA ASN A 21 12.00 -9.84 -2.45
C ASN A 21 12.31 -10.48 -1.10
N GLU A 22 13.56 -10.87 -0.87
CA GLU A 22 14.02 -11.38 0.44
C GLU A 22 13.83 -10.34 1.55
N GLY A 23 14.22 -9.08 1.29
CA GLY A 23 14.02 -7.98 2.23
C GLY A 23 12.55 -7.73 2.55
N LEU A 24 11.68 -7.75 1.53
CA LEU A 24 10.22 -7.63 1.71
C LEU A 24 9.66 -8.81 2.50
N ALA A 25 10.09 -10.03 2.24
CA ALA A 25 9.67 -11.22 2.97
C ALA A 25 10.07 -11.12 4.45
N ALA A 26 11.32 -10.72 4.74
CA ALA A 26 11.80 -10.51 6.10
C ALA A 26 11.02 -9.38 6.82
N ALA A 27 10.69 -8.29 6.12
CA ALA A 27 9.86 -7.21 6.67
C ALA A 27 8.45 -7.72 7.02
N ARG A 28 7.81 -8.50 6.14
CA ARG A 28 6.50 -9.13 6.42
C ARG A 28 6.56 -10.07 7.63
N ALA A 29 7.61 -10.89 7.73
CA ALA A 29 7.81 -11.80 8.87
C ALA A 29 7.95 -11.06 10.21
N ARG A 30 8.52 -9.84 10.21
CA ARG A 30 8.58 -8.96 11.38
C ARG A 30 7.28 -8.20 11.67
N GLY A 31 6.24 -8.36 10.85
CA GLY A 31 4.99 -7.61 10.98
C GLY A 31 5.08 -6.16 10.51
N VAL A 32 6.11 -5.79 9.73
CA VAL A 32 6.21 -4.44 9.16
C VAL A 32 5.09 -4.26 8.13
N ARG A 33 4.34 -3.17 8.31
CA ARG A 33 3.29 -2.79 7.36
C ARG A 33 3.92 -2.20 6.09
N LEU A 34 3.75 -2.90 4.98
CA LEU A 34 4.20 -2.49 3.66
C LEU A 34 3.05 -1.80 2.90
N GLY A 35 3.39 -0.86 2.02
CA GLY A 35 2.43 -0.12 1.19
C GLY A 35 1.91 1.17 1.83
N LEU A 36 0.91 1.78 1.20
CA LEU A 36 0.38 3.08 1.60
C LEU A 36 -0.35 2.98 2.96
N PRO A 37 -0.12 3.92 3.90
CA PRO A 37 -0.97 4.13 5.08
C PRO A 37 -2.47 4.19 4.77
N PRO A 38 -3.38 3.74 5.66
CA PRO A 38 -4.80 3.90 5.41
C PRO A 38 -5.09 5.40 5.47
N ALA A 39 -5.95 5.87 4.58
CA ALA A 39 -6.27 7.30 4.51
C ALA A 39 -7.11 7.78 5.69
N MET A 40 -7.74 6.86 6.42
CA MET A 40 -8.64 7.14 7.53
C MET A 40 -8.25 6.29 8.75
N THR A 41 -8.43 6.84 9.94
CA THR A 41 -8.34 6.09 11.20
C THR A 41 -9.57 5.19 11.39
N ASP A 42 -9.46 4.23 12.31
CA ASP A 42 -10.57 3.32 12.61
C ASP A 42 -11.80 4.08 13.16
N GLU A 43 -11.58 5.15 13.92
CA GLU A 43 -12.65 6.02 14.43
C GLU A 43 -13.37 6.75 13.30
N GLN A 44 -12.62 7.27 12.33
CA GLN A 44 -13.19 7.93 11.15
C GLN A 44 -14.01 6.96 10.30
N ILE A 45 -13.51 5.73 10.13
CA ILE A 45 -14.25 4.66 9.42
C ILE A 45 -15.54 4.33 10.17
N GLN A 46 -15.49 4.21 11.50
CA GLN A 46 -16.66 3.88 12.30
C GLN A 46 -17.71 5.00 12.26
N SER A 47 -17.29 6.26 12.39
CA SER A 47 -18.16 7.43 12.26
C SER A 47 -18.86 7.46 10.90
N ALA A 48 -18.10 7.31 9.81
CA ALA A 48 -18.64 7.26 8.46
C ALA A 48 -19.64 6.10 8.28
N ARG A 49 -19.35 4.91 8.83
CA ARG A 49 -20.27 3.76 8.80
C ARG A 49 -21.59 4.07 9.51
N THR A 50 -21.56 4.74 10.65
CA THR A 50 -22.78 5.15 11.36
C THR A 50 -23.60 6.14 10.54
N LEU A 51 -22.97 7.18 9.99
CA LEU A 51 -23.66 8.18 9.16
C LEU A 51 -24.28 7.57 7.89
N LEU A 52 -23.67 6.53 7.32
CA LEU A 52 -24.21 5.82 6.16
C LEU A 52 -25.48 5.02 6.46
N THR A 53 -25.75 4.67 7.72
CA THR A 53 -26.99 3.96 8.10
C THR A 53 -28.19 4.90 8.26
N GLN A 54 -27.92 6.21 8.31
CA GLN A 54 -28.91 7.27 8.52
C GLN A 54 -29.38 7.82 7.16
N PRO A 55 -30.62 7.54 6.72
CA PRO A 55 -31.11 7.91 5.39
C PRO A 55 -31.19 9.43 5.15
N GLU A 56 -31.16 10.24 6.20
CA GLU A 56 -31.12 11.69 6.17
C GLU A 56 -29.78 12.28 5.68
N HIS A 57 -28.70 11.48 5.71
CA HIS A 57 -27.38 11.95 5.34
C HIS A 57 -27.03 11.60 3.89
N ALA A 58 -26.88 12.64 3.06
CA ALA A 58 -26.36 12.47 1.71
C ALA A 58 -24.89 12.03 1.76
N VAL A 59 -24.51 11.06 0.90
CA VAL A 59 -23.14 10.54 0.81
C VAL A 59 -22.11 11.64 0.55
N SER A 60 -22.47 12.66 -0.23
CA SER A 60 -21.62 13.83 -0.49
C SER A 60 -21.37 14.66 0.78
N SER A 61 -22.34 14.73 1.69
CA SER A 61 -22.18 15.42 2.97
C SER A 61 -21.22 14.65 3.88
N ILE A 62 -21.33 13.32 3.93
CA ILE A 62 -20.44 12.44 4.71
C ILE A 62 -19.00 12.52 4.18
N ALA A 63 -18.80 12.49 2.86
CA ALA A 63 -17.47 12.57 2.25
C ALA A 63 -16.79 13.94 2.42
N ASN A 64 -17.57 15.02 2.46
CA ASN A 64 -17.05 16.38 2.67
C ASN A 64 -16.90 16.74 4.15
N SER A 65 -17.57 16.02 5.06
CA SER A 65 -17.26 16.10 6.47
C SER A 65 -15.85 15.53 6.64
N ARG A 66 -14.86 16.43 6.77
CA ARG A 66 -13.52 16.07 7.23
C ARG A 66 -13.65 15.58 8.67
N ALA A 67 -14.11 14.33 8.83
CA ALA A 67 -13.85 13.54 10.02
C ALA A 67 -12.37 13.20 10.05
#